data_AF-A0A256WID3-F1
#
_entry.id   AF-A0A256WID3-F1
#
_cell.length_a   1.000
_cell.length_b   1.000
_cell.length_c   1.000
_cell.angle_alpha   90.00
_cell.angle_beta   90.00
_cell.angle_gamma   90.00
#
_symmetry.space_group_name_H-M   'P 1'
#
loop_
_entity.id
_entity.type
_entity.pdbx_description
1 polymer ?
#
loop_
_entity_poly.entity_id
_entity_poly.type
_entity_poly.pdbx_seq_one_letter_code
_entity_poly.pdbx_strand_id
1 'polypeptide(L)' 'MARWTNISAERIALMINVSESTVDKDIRKLKEEEVIKREGSRKTGKWILIKTKTHEQQNNSTRQNI' A
#
# COMPACT_ATOMS: atom_id res chain seq x y z
N MET A 1 11.56 7.78 -16.27
CA MET A 1 10.55 7.50 -15.22
C MET A 1 11.22 6.70 -14.11
N ALA A 2 11.18 7.16 -12.86
CA ALA A 2 11.89 6.51 -11.76
C ALA A 2 11.15 5.24 -11.32
N ARG A 3 11.75 4.07 -11.51
CA ARG A 3 11.27 2.82 -10.92
C ARG A 3 11.72 2.79 -9.45
N TRP A 4 10.81 2.96 -8.50
CA TRP A 4 11.15 2.77 -7.08
C TRP A 4 11.12 1.28 -6.74
N THR A 5 12.16 0.57 -7.15
CA THR A 5 12.28 -0.89 -6.94
C THR A 5 12.71 -1.26 -5.53
N ASN A 6 13.13 -0.30 -4.71
CA ASN A 6 13.57 -0.53 -3.35
C ASN A 6 13.28 0.70 -2.47
N ILE A 7 12.08 0.76 -1.92
CA ILE A 7 11.66 1.80 -0.97
C ILE A 7 11.72 1.22 0.45
N SER A 8 12.54 1.79 1.31
CA SER A 8 12.68 1.39 2.72
C SER A 8 11.57 1.99 3.59
N ALA A 9 11.32 1.39 4.76
CA ALA A 9 10.35 1.88 5.73
C ALA A 9 10.69 3.31 6.20
N GLU A 10 11.96 3.57 6.52
CA GLU A 10 12.51 4.90 6.80
C GLU A 10 12.15 5.91 5.70
N ARG A 11 12.31 5.55 4.42
CA ARG A 11 12.04 6.48 3.31
C ARG A 11 10.54 6.77 3.19
N ILE A 12 9.69 5.77 3.40
CA ILE A 12 8.24 5.97 3.47
C ILE A 12 7.92 6.94 4.61
N ALA A 13 8.47 6.68 5.80
CA ALA A 13 8.27 7.48 6.99
C ALA A 13 8.61 8.96 6.76
N LEU A 14 9.75 9.24 6.10
CA LEU A 14 10.15 10.59 5.70
C LEU A 14 9.19 11.22 4.68
N MET A 15 8.70 10.46 3.70
CA MET A 15 7.82 10.99 2.65
C MET A 15 6.41 11.34 3.16
N ILE A 16 5.88 10.57 4.11
CA ILE A 16 4.56 10.81 4.70
C ILE A 16 4.63 11.51 6.07
N ASN A 17 5.84 11.89 6.51
CA ASN A 17 6.12 12.58 7.77
C ASN A 17 5.54 11.88 9.01
N VAL A 18 5.81 10.58 9.14
CA VAL A 18 5.45 9.78 10.32
C VAL A 18 6.68 9.06 10.85
N SER A 19 6.58 8.44 12.03
CA SER A 19 7.67 7.61 12.54
C SER A 19 7.78 6.29 11.79
N GLU A 20 9.01 5.77 11.65
CA GLU A 20 9.26 4.45 11.07
C GLU A 20 8.46 3.35 11.78
N SER A 21 8.31 3.44 13.10
CA SER A 21 7.47 2.51 13.87
C SER A 21 6.00 2.52 13.48
N THR A 22 5.48 3.65 13.00
CA THR A 22 4.10 3.75 12.48
C THR A 22 4.01 3.06 11.12
N VAL A 23 5.00 3.29 10.25
CA VAL A 23 5.10 2.61 8.96
C VAL A 23 5.20 1.09 9.13
N ASP A 24 6.01 0.60 10.07
CA ASP A 24 6.13 -0.84 10.36
C ASP A 24 4.81 -1.45 10.85
N LYS A 25 4.07 -0.74 11.71
CA LYS A 25 2.75 -1.17 12.16
C LYS A 25 1.77 -1.30 10.99
N ASP A 26 1.78 -0.32 10.09
CA ASP A 26 0.89 -0.32 8.94
C ASP A 26 1.31 -1.36 7.90
N ILE A 27 2.60 -1.55 7.64
CA ILE A 27 3.12 -2.63 6.79
C ILE A 27 2.70 -4.00 7.35
N ARG A 28 2.75 -4.21 8.67
CA ARG A 28 2.28 -5.45 9.31
C ARG A 28 0.79 -5.66 9.07
N LYS A 29 -0.04 -4.66 9.32
CA LYS A 29 -1.48 -4.73 9.05
C LYS A 29 -1.77 -5.03 7.58
N LEU A 30 -1.12 -4.33 6.65
CA LEU A 30 -1.30 -4.54 5.21
C LEU A 30 -0.84 -5.94 4.76
N LYS A 31 0.14 -6.52 5.45
CA LYS A 31 0.57 -7.91 5.22
C LYS A 31 -0.42 -8.91 5.79
N GLU A 32 -0.97 -8.66 6.98
CA GLU A 32 -2.01 -9.48 7.61
C GLU A 32 -3.34 -9.45 6.84
N GLU A 33 -3.71 -8.28 6.29
CA GLU A 33 -4.85 -8.13 5.38
C GLU A 33 -4.58 -8.68 3.97
N GLU A 34 -3.40 -9.29 3.74
CA GLU A 34 -2.96 -9.81 2.44
C GLU A 34 -3.06 -8.78 1.31
N VAL A 35 -2.90 -7.49 1.64
CA VAL A 35 -2.91 -6.37 0.68
C VAL A 35 -1.53 -6.23 0.03
N ILE A 36 -0.46 -6.43 0.82
CA ILE A 36 0.92 -6.40 0.34
C ILE A 36 1.67 -7.68 0.67
N LYS A 37 2.63 -8.04 -0.18
CA LYS A 37 3.59 -9.11 0.08
C LYS A 37 4.98 -8.67 -0.28
N ARG A 38 5.96 -9.24 0.42
CA ARG A 38 7.36 -9.04 0.09
C ARG A 38 7.83 -10.15 -0.84
N GLU A 39 8.34 -9.76 -2.00
CA GLU A 39 8.91 -10.67 -3.00
C GLU A 39 10.43 -10.49 -3.05
N GLY A 40 11.18 -11.58 -2.88
CA GLY A 40 12.64 -11.60 -2.92
C GLY A 40 13.33 -11.60 -1.56
N SER A 41 14.64 -11.30 -1.55
CA SER A 41 15.50 -11.39 -0.37
C SER A 41 15.24 -10.27 0.65
N ARG A 42 15.65 -10.47 1.90
CA ARG A 42 15.51 -9.45 2.96
C ARG A 42 16.23 -8.13 2.66
N LYS A 43 17.24 -8.12 1.79
CA LYS A 43 18.02 -6.92 1.43
C LYS A 43 17.59 -6.28 0.11
N THR A 44 17.10 -7.07 -0.84
CA THR A 44 16.82 -6.65 -2.22
C THR A 44 15.38 -6.88 -2.66
N GLY A 45 14.57 -7.46 -1.78
CA GLY A 45 13.18 -7.75 -2.04
C GLY A 45 12.34 -6.49 -2.10
N LYS A 46 11.32 -6.54 -2.96
CA LYS A 46 10.38 -5.45 -3.24
C LYS A 46 9.02 -5.76 -2.60
N TRP A 47 8.26 -4.71 -2.33
CA TRP A 47 6.86 -4.84 -1.93
C TRP A 47 5.99 -4.93 -3.19
N ILE A 48 5.15 -5.95 -3.24
CA ILE A 48 4.14 -6.15 -4.28
C ILE A 48 2.75 -5.96 -3.67
N LEU A 49 1.85 -5.32 -4.40
CA LEU A 49 0.44 -5.23 -4.05
C LEU A 49 -0.25 -6.51 -4.55
N ILE A 50 -0.93 -7.22 -3.64
CA ILE A 50 -1.66 -8.45 -3.96
C ILE A 50 -3.13 -8.14 -4.24
N LYS A 51 -3.72 -7.28 -3.42
CA LYS A 51 -5.15 -6.95 -3.50
C LYS A 51 -5.31 -5.45 -3.67
N THR A 52 -5.66 -5.03 -4.89
CA THR A 52 -6.26 -3.71 -5.04
C THR A 52 -7.65 -3.83 -4.42
N LYS A 53 -7.89 -3.20 -3.27
CA LYS A 53 -9.26 -2.80 -2.94
C LYS A 53 -9.64 -1.83 -4.04
N THR A 54 -10.17 -2.35 -5.15
CA THR A 54 -10.88 -1.53 -6.12
C THR A 54 -11.90 -0.79 -5.27
N HIS A 55 -11.70 0.51 -5.11
CA HIS A 55 -12.82 1.38 -4.74
C HIS A 55 -13.78 1.26 -5.93
N GLU A 56 -14.57 0.19 -5.94
CA GLU A 56 -15.82 0.14 -6.68
C GLU A 56 -16.59 1.31 -6.13
N GLN A 57 -16.54 2.40 -6.90
CA GLN A 57 -17.28 3.59 -6.66
C GLN A 57 -18.74 3.16 -6.59
N GLN A 58 -19.25 3.03 -5.38
CA GLN A 58 -20.68 2.99 -5.11
C GLN A 58 -21.23 4.39 -5.44
N ASN A 59 -21.26 4.73 -6.72
CA ASN A 59 -22.04 5.83 -7.25
C ASN A 59 -23.48 5.33 -7.37
N ASN A 60 -24.10 4.99 -6.24
CA ASN A 60 -25.55 4.98 -6.17
C ASN A 60 -26.02 6.35 -5.65
N SER A 61 -26.33 7.25 -6.58
CA SER A 61 -27.45 8.16 -6.37
C SER A 61 -27.98 8.73 -7.68
N THR A 62 -29.16 8.21 -8.02
CA THR A 62 -30.31 9.00 -8.46
C THR A 62 -30.30 9.50 -9.90
N ARG A 63 -30.94 8.70 -10.78
CA ARG A 63 -32.04 9.14 -11.66
C ARG A 63 -32.70 7.92 -12.31
N GLN A 64 -33.64 7.32 -11.58
CA GLN A 64 -34.83 6.79 -12.21
C GLN A 64 -35.84 7.95 -12.31
N ASN A 65 -36.51 8.01 -13.47
CA ASN A 65 -37.78 8.70 -13.73
C ASN A 65 -37.71 10.18 -14.13
N ILE A 66 -37.70 10.47 -15.45
CA ILE A 66 -38.83 11.05 -16.23
C ILE A 66 -38.74 10.52 -17.66
#